data_AF-A0A7S0SD76-F1
#
_entry.id   AF-A0A7S0SD76-F1
#
_cell.length_a   1.000
_cell.length_b   1.000
_cell.length_c   1.000
_cell.angle_alpha   90.00
_cell.angle_beta   90.00
_cell.angle_gamma   90.00
#
_symmetry.space_group_name_H-M   'P 1'
#
loop_
_entity.id
_entity.type
_entity.pdbx_description
1 polymer ?
#
loop_
_entity_poly.entity_id
_entity_poly.type
_entity_poly.pdbx_seq_one_letter_code
_entity_poly.pdbx_strand_id
1 'polypeptide(L)'
;PDPTPYGHGGYGMTPGNSTSPGAGVRMEAVGSGTETVTSDADARRIRVKGALEAARVPVEEVRVPSSPVLALMVMGCVRLPFPYTADACECPNEIVLSRVRQLIASVQ
;
A
#
# COMPACT_ATOMS: atom_id res chain seq x y z
N PRO A 1 52.86 -21.68 -1.72
CA PRO A 1 52.65 -23.07 -2.22
C PRO A 1 51.42 -23.08 -3.11
N ASP A 2 51.65 -22.93 -4.41
CA ASP A 2 50.66 -23.20 -5.47
C ASP A 2 50.71 -24.69 -5.78
N PRO A 3 49.53 -25.31 -5.97
CA PRO A 3 49.40 -26.26 -7.07
C PRO A 3 48.10 -26.05 -7.89
N THR A 4 48.28 -25.67 -9.15
CA THR A 4 47.43 -26.05 -10.31
C THR A 4 47.28 -27.59 -10.43
N PRO A 5 46.43 -28.22 -11.29
CA PRO A 5 45.64 -27.73 -12.43
C PRO A 5 44.20 -28.32 -12.47
N TYR A 6 43.40 -28.07 -13.52
CA TYR A 6 42.63 -29.09 -14.26
C TYR A 6 41.77 -28.39 -15.32
N GLY A 7 42.17 -28.59 -16.59
CA GLY A 7 41.40 -28.17 -17.74
C GLY A 7 40.14 -29.01 -17.90
N HIS A 8 39.09 -28.36 -18.40
CA HIS A 8 37.96 -29.05 -19.01
C HIS A 8 37.71 -28.39 -20.36
N GLY A 9 38.14 -29.09 -21.41
CA GLY A 9 37.70 -28.81 -22.76
C GLY A 9 36.28 -29.29 -23.00
N GLY A 10 35.65 -28.73 -24.01
CA GLY A 10 34.53 -29.36 -24.71
C GLY A 10 33.14 -28.88 -24.30
N TYR A 11 32.67 -27.82 -24.95
CA TYR A 11 31.33 -27.77 -25.53
C TYR A 11 31.46 -26.91 -26.78
N GLY A 12 31.21 -27.43 -27.99
CA GLY A 12 29.91 -27.90 -28.42
C GLY A 12 29.32 -26.79 -29.29
N MET A 13 29.78 -26.70 -30.54
CA MET A 13 29.17 -25.84 -31.54
C MET A 13 27.86 -26.48 -31.98
N THR A 14 26.72 -25.89 -31.64
CA THR A 14 25.41 -26.17 -32.27
C THR A 14 24.91 -24.89 -32.93
N PRO A 15 24.80 -24.83 -34.27
CA PRO A 15 24.10 -23.75 -34.94
C PRO A 15 22.60 -24.09 -35.03
N GLY A 16 21.77 -23.07 -34.80
CA GLY A 16 20.39 -23.04 -35.31
C GLY A 16 19.29 -23.40 -34.32
N ASN A 17 18.72 -22.37 -33.69
CA ASN A 17 17.26 -22.25 -33.72
C ASN A 17 16.87 -20.77 -33.73
N SER A 18 16.61 -20.25 -34.92
CA SER A 18 15.98 -18.95 -35.11
C SER A 18 14.51 -19.05 -34.69
N THR A 19 14.14 -18.51 -33.54
CA THR A 19 12.76 -18.09 -33.25
C THR A 19 12.80 -16.95 -32.23
N SER A 20 12.78 -15.73 -32.75
CA SER A 20 12.12 -14.59 -32.10
C SER A 20 10.79 -14.40 -32.85
N PRO A 21 9.67 -14.20 -32.17
CA PRO A 21 9.37 -12.85 -31.70
C PRO A 21 8.80 -12.80 -30.28
N GLY A 22 8.96 -11.62 -29.67
CA GLY A 22 8.63 -11.38 -28.29
C GLY A 22 7.17 -11.58 -27.92
N ALA A 23 6.98 -11.90 -26.65
CA ALA A 23 5.86 -11.45 -25.87
C ALA A 23 6.43 -11.21 -24.48
N GLY A 24 6.36 -9.95 -24.02
CA GLY A 24 6.80 -9.59 -22.68
C GLY A 24 6.07 -10.47 -21.67
N VAL A 25 6.78 -11.42 -21.08
CA VAL A 25 6.32 -12.02 -19.84
C VAL A 25 6.50 -10.92 -18.81
N ARG A 26 5.40 -10.21 -18.54
CA ARG A 26 5.28 -9.43 -17.30
C ARG A 26 5.62 -10.42 -16.21
N MET A 27 6.75 -10.18 -15.54
CA MET A 27 7.03 -10.84 -14.28
C MET A 27 5.90 -10.45 -13.34
N GLU A 28 4.90 -11.34 -13.22
CA GLU A 28 4.07 -11.39 -12.03
C GLU A 28 5.02 -11.83 -10.91
N ALA A 29 5.71 -10.84 -10.35
CA ALA A 29 6.33 -10.97 -9.06
C ALA A 29 5.18 -11.22 -8.08
N VAL A 30 4.94 -12.51 -7.84
CA VAL A 30 4.30 -13.03 -6.64
C VAL A 30 5.16 -12.61 -5.44
N GLY A 31 4.98 -11.35 -5.05
CA GLY A 31 5.59 -10.74 -3.87
C GLY A 31 4.65 -10.91 -2.68
N SER A 32 5.10 -11.71 -1.72
CA SER A 32 4.57 -11.94 -0.39
C SER A 32 3.65 -10.84 0.18
N GLY A 33 2.41 -11.22 0.48
CA GLY A 33 1.28 -10.36 0.85
C GLY A 33 1.31 -9.69 2.23
N THR A 34 2.41 -9.09 2.65
CA THR A 34 2.46 -8.23 3.84
C THR A 34 2.93 -6.80 3.57
N GLU A 35 3.60 -6.55 2.44
CA GLU A 35 4.17 -5.23 2.09
C GLU A 35 3.21 -4.38 1.24
N THR A 36 2.25 -5.03 0.56
CA THR A 36 1.27 -4.35 -0.31
C THR A 36 0.11 -3.77 0.50
N VAL A 37 -0.31 -4.43 1.58
CA VAL A 37 -1.46 -4.02 2.40
C VAL A 37 -1.17 -2.72 3.14
N THR A 38 0.04 -2.56 3.66
CA THR A 38 0.48 -1.31 4.30
C THR A 38 0.56 -0.18 3.28
N SER A 39 1.02 -0.45 2.06
CA SER A 39 1.09 0.54 0.98
C SER A 39 -0.29 1.00 0.50
N ASP A 40 -1.28 0.11 0.37
CA ASP A 40 -2.67 0.51 0.01
C ASP A 40 -3.34 1.28 1.14
N ALA A 41 -3.17 0.83 2.38
CA ALA A 41 -3.70 1.49 3.57
C ALA A 41 -3.12 2.91 3.74
N ASP A 42 -1.83 3.09 3.51
CA ASP A 42 -1.14 4.38 3.58
C ASP A 42 -1.61 5.31 2.45
N ALA A 43 -1.70 4.80 1.21
CA ALA A 43 -2.24 5.57 0.09
C ALA A 43 -3.68 6.03 0.34
N ARG A 44 -4.51 5.16 0.92
CA ARG A 44 -5.89 5.51 1.30
C ARG A 44 -5.93 6.54 2.42
N ARG A 45 -5.10 6.37 3.46
CA ARG A 45 -4.95 7.35 4.54
C ARG A 45 -4.60 8.72 3.98
N ILE A 46 -3.62 8.79 3.07
CA ILE A 46 -3.17 10.05 2.45
C ILE A 46 -4.32 10.70 1.66
N ARG A 47 -5.07 9.94 0.86
CA ARG A 47 -6.22 10.47 0.10
C ARG A 47 -7.31 11.02 1.02
N VAL A 48 -7.70 10.26 2.04
CA VAL A 48 -8.73 10.67 3.01
C VAL A 48 -8.28 11.90 3.79
N LYS A 49 -7.05 11.89 4.29
CA LYS A 49 -6.45 13.04 4.97
C LYS A 49 -6.45 14.28 4.07
N GLY A 50 -5.97 14.16 2.84
CA GLY A 50 -5.94 15.27 1.88
C GLY A 50 -7.33 15.83 1.56
N ALA A 51 -8.36 14.99 1.46
CA ALA A 51 -9.73 15.43 1.24
C ALA A 51 -10.32 16.17 2.46
N LEU A 52 -10.02 15.70 3.68
CA LEU A 52 -10.41 16.38 4.92
C LEU A 52 -9.71 17.73 5.05
N GLU A 53 -8.41 17.79 4.76
CA GLU A 53 -7.63 19.04 4.75
C GLU A 53 -8.16 20.02 3.67
N ALA A 54 -8.51 19.52 2.48
CA ALA A 54 -9.12 20.34 1.42
C ALA A 54 -10.48 20.91 1.84
N ALA A 55 -11.25 20.17 2.64
CA ALA A 55 -12.49 20.64 3.25
C ALA A 55 -12.26 21.54 4.48
N ARG A 56 -11.02 21.93 4.78
CA ARG A 56 -10.59 22.71 5.95
C ARG A 56 -10.95 22.06 7.28
N VAL A 57 -10.98 20.73 7.32
CA VAL A 57 -11.26 19.96 8.52
C VAL A 57 -9.93 19.59 9.18
N PRO A 58 -9.66 20.04 10.43
CA PRO A 58 -8.45 19.66 11.16
C PRO A 58 -8.38 18.15 11.37
N VAL A 59 -7.21 17.58 11.07
CA VAL A 59 -6.90 16.15 11.16
C VAL A 59 -5.55 15.96 11.84
N GLU A 60 -5.51 15.02 12.79
CA GLU A 60 -4.29 14.58 13.47
C GLU A 60 -4.09 13.08 13.31
N GLU A 61 -2.84 12.64 13.19
CA GLU A 61 -2.47 11.23 13.09
C GLU A 61 -2.13 10.69 14.48
N VAL A 62 -2.88 9.69 14.93
CA VAL A 62 -2.77 9.14 16.28
C VAL A 62 -2.32 7.68 16.20
N ARG A 63 -1.26 7.34 16.94
CA ARG A 63 -0.84 5.95 17.12
C ARG A 63 -1.84 5.22 18.02
N VAL A 64 -2.31 4.07 17.54
CA VAL A 64 -3.20 3.20 18.31
C VAL A 64 -2.36 2.09 18.92
N PRO A 65 -2.37 1.89 20.25
CA PRO A 65 -1.52 0.87 20.89
C PRO A 65 -1.83 -0.56 20.42
N SER A 66 -3.07 -0.81 20.01
CA SER A 66 -3.55 -2.12 19.55
C SER A 66 -3.46 -2.33 18.04
N SER A 67 -2.94 -1.36 17.28
CA SER A 67 -2.88 -1.45 15.81
C SER A 67 -1.53 -0.98 15.26
N PRO A 68 -0.91 -1.73 14.35
CA PRO A 68 0.35 -1.31 13.72
C PRO A 68 0.18 -0.10 12.77
N VAL A 69 -1.07 0.30 12.49
CA VAL A 69 -1.42 1.40 11.58
C VAL A 69 -1.98 2.61 12.35
N LEU A 70 -1.70 3.82 11.84
CA LEU A 70 -2.15 5.09 12.41
C LEU A 70 -3.67 5.25 12.28
N ALA A 71 -4.33 5.83 13.27
CA ALA A 71 -5.70 6.32 13.12
C ALA A 71 -5.68 7.82 12.78
N LEU A 72 -6.72 8.29 12.10
CA LEU A 72 -6.94 9.72 11.88
C LEU A 72 -7.93 10.23 12.94
N MET A 73 -7.60 11.34 13.60
CA MET A 73 -8.45 12.03 14.55
C MET A 73 -8.91 13.34 13.91
N VAL A 74 -10.18 13.39 13.56
CA VAL A 74 -10.79 14.51 12.82
C VAL A 74 -11.51 15.42 13.82
N MET A 75 -11.25 16.73 13.77
CA MET A 75 -11.84 17.74 14.66
C MET A 75 -11.63 17.48 16.17
N GLY A 76 -10.70 16.60 16.55
CA GLY A 76 -10.49 16.19 17.94
C GLY A 76 -11.61 15.32 18.55
N CYS A 77 -12.62 14.94 17.77
CA CYS A 77 -13.81 14.23 18.27
C CYS A 77 -14.17 12.98 17.46
N VAL A 78 -13.77 12.91 16.19
CA VAL A 78 -14.04 11.74 15.33
C VAL A 78 -12.78 10.92 15.20
N ARG A 79 -12.88 9.65 15.56
CA ARG A 79 -11.83 8.66 15.35
C ARG A 79 -12.10 7.90 14.07
N LEU A 80 -11.10 7.82 13.20
CA LEU A 80 -11.11 7.07 11.96
C LEU A 80 -9.96 6.06 11.97
N PRO A 81 -10.21 4.82 12.44
CA PRO A 81 -9.24 3.74 12.36
C PRO A 81 -9.15 3.17 10.94
N PHE A 82 -8.10 2.37 10.71
CA PHE A 82 -8.06 1.46 9.55
C PHE A 82 -9.31 0.57 9.55
N PRO A 83 -9.99 0.38 8.39
CA PRO A 83 -9.53 0.60 7.01
C PRO A 83 -9.76 2.01 6.41
N TYR A 84 -9.95 3.04 7.22
CA TYR A 84 -10.17 4.43 6.78
C TYR A 84 -11.44 4.59 5.93
N THR A 85 -12.49 3.84 6.27
CA THR A 85 -13.79 3.86 5.60
C THR A 85 -14.80 4.69 6.40
N ALA A 86 -15.85 5.17 5.75
CA ALA A 86 -16.93 5.90 6.42
C ALA A 86 -17.62 5.08 7.55
N ASP A 87 -17.74 3.77 7.36
CA ASP A 87 -18.35 2.88 8.35
C ASP A 87 -17.50 2.76 9.62
N ALA A 88 -16.17 2.75 9.46
CA ALA A 88 -15.22 2.65 10.56
C ALA A 88 -15.13 3.94 11.41
N CYS A 89 -15.75 5.06 10.99
CA CYS A 89 -15.75 6.29 11.78
C CYS A 89 -16.53 6.11 13.09
N GLU A 90 -15.93 6.58 14.18
CA GLU A 90 -16.51 6.59 15.52
C GLU A 90 -16.50 8.01 16.08
N CYS A 91 -17.65 8.53 16.49
CA CYS A 91 -17.78 9.83 17.14
C CYS A 91 -19.04 9.86 18.00
N PRO A 92 -19.00 10.41 19.23
CA PRO A 92 -20.20 10.54 20.07
C PRO A 92 -21.21 11.56 19.52
N ASN A 93 -20.79 12.45 18.61
CA ASN A 93 -21.66 13.42 17.94
C ASN A 93 -22.07 12.93 16.55
N GLU A 94 -23.34 12.53 16.40
CA GLU A 94 -23.89 11.95 15.17
C GLU A 94 -23.95 12.92 13.98
N ILE A 95 -24.08 14.23 14.23
CA ILE A 95 -24.10 15.27 13.19
C ILE A 95 -22.71 15.36 12.56
N VAL A 96 -21.68 15.45 13.41
CA VAL A 96 -20.28 15.50 12.96
C VAL A 96 -19.91 14.19 12.27
N LEU A 97 -20.31 13.06 12.84
CA LEU A 97 -20.09 11.73 12.25
C LEU A 97 -20.68 11.64 10.84
N SER A 98 -21.95 12.04 10.66
CA SER A 98 -22.63 12.00 9.36
C SER A 98 -21.95 12.88 8.32
N ARG A 99 -21.45 14.06 8.72
CA ARG A 99 -20.74 14.96 7.81
C ARG A 99 -19.38 14.39 7.38
N VAL A 100 -18.61 13.87 8.34
CA VAL A 100 -17.31 13.25 8.06
C VAL A 100 -17.46 11.99 7.21
N ARG A 101 -18.49 11.18 7.47
CA ARG A 101 -18.85 10.02 6.64
C ARG A 101 -19.13 10.41 5.19
N GLN A 102 -19.92 11.45 4.96
CA GLN A 102 -20.17 11.96 3.61
C GLN A 102 -18.88 12.43 2.91
N LEU A 103 -17.99 13.12 3.63
CA LEU A 103 -16.71 13.56 3.08
C LEU A 103 -15.83 12.37 2.67
N ILE A 104 -15.73 11.34 3.52
CA ILE A 104 -14.95 10.14 3.23
C ILE A 104 -15.57 9.32 2.10
N ALA A 105 -16.90 9.19 2.08
CA ALA A 105 -17.62 8.50 1.00
C ALA A 105 -17.43 9.16 -0.37
N SER A 106 -17.15 10.47 -0.43
CA SER A 106 -16.84 11.16 -1.68
C SER A 106 -15.43 10.87 -2.23
N VAL A 107 -14.56 10.25 -1.43
CA VAL A 107 -13.15 9.97 -1.77
C VAL A 107 -12.95 8.49 -2.15
N GLN A 108 -13.89 7.63 -1.76
CA GLN A 108 -13.91 6.19 -2.02
C GLN A 108 -14.70 5.89 -3.30
#